data_AF-A0A7Y2EM22-F1
#
_entry.id   AF-A0A7Y2EM22-F1
#
_cell.length_a   1.000
_cell.length_b   1.000
_cell.length_c   1.000
_cell.angle_alpha   90.00
_cell.angle_beta   90.00
_cell.angle_gamma   90.00
#
_symmetry.space_group_name_H-M   'P 1'
#
loop_
_entity.id
_entity.type
_entity.pdbx_description
1 polymer ?
#
loop_
_entity_poly.entity_id
_entity_poly.type
_entity_poly.pdbx_seq_one_letter_code
_entity_poly.pdbx_strand_id
1 'polypeptide(L)'
;MSLDFDSARLPNPNLREEHHEWRAQLRKFIDAEIMPHADDWDEAGHIPIELWPKAAAVGLLGMGYPEEFGGLSEGIDSWHGWVANEELARVGVGGISASLMVHGIGLP
;
A
#
# COMPACT_ATOMS: atom_id res chain seq x y z
N MET A 1 -24.67 2.55 12.45
CA MET A 1 -23.68 2.19 11.44
C MET A 1 -22.81 1.11 12.07
N SER A 2 -22.60 -0.04 11.43
CA SER A 2 -21.64 -1.02 11.92
C SER A 2 -20.24 -0.43 11.82
N LEU A 3 -19.40 -0.64 12.83
CA LEU A 3 -18.00 -0.26 12.79
C LEU A 3 -17.28 -1.20 11.83
N ASP A 4 -16.67 -0.64 10.80
CA ASP A 4 -15.81 -1.32 9.83
C ASP A 4 -14.50 -0.50 9.65
N PHE A 5 -13.59 -1.02 8.84
CA PHE A 5 -12.28 -0.39 8.63
C PHE A 5 -12.39 1.06 8.14
N ASP A 6 -13.37 1.36 7.29
CA ASP A 6 -13.52 2.68 6.68
C ASP A 6 -14.26 3.66 7.58
N SER A 7 -15.33 3.21 8.24
CA SER A 7 -16.12 4.01 9.19
C SER A 7 -15.40 4.30 10.50
N ALA A 8 -14.34 3.55 10.83
CA ALA A 8 -13.46 3.85 11.95
C ALA A 8 -12.47 5.00 11.68
N ARG A 9 -12.30 5.45 10.42
CA ARG A 9 -11.37 6.52 10.07
C ARG A 9 -11.89 7.88 10.51
N LEU A 10 -11.04 8.64 11.19
CA LEU A 10 -11.35 10.02 11.57
C LEU A 10 -11.30 10.95 10.34
N PRO A 11 -12.17 11.97 10.26
CA PRO A 11 -12.08 12.98 9.21
C PRO A 11 -10.69 13.63 9.19
N ASN A 12 -10.09 13.73 8.00
CA ASN A 12 -8.79 14.34 7.81
C ASN A 12 -8.87 15.43 6.73
N PRO A 13 -8.73 16.73 7.08
CA PRO A 13 -8.86 17.83 6.13
C PRO A 13 -7.73 17.89 5.10
N ASN A 14 -6.66 17.13 5.28
CA ASN A 14 -5.54 17.09 4.35
C ASN A 14 -5.66 15.99 3.29
N LEU A 15 -6.69 15.12 3.38
CA LEU A 15 -6.99 14.17 2.31
C LEU A 15 -7.72 14.90 1.17
N ARG A 16 -7.07 14.95 0.00
CA ARG A 16 -7.60 15.49 -1.25
C ARG A 16 -8.18 14.37 -2.12
N GLU A 17 -8.85 14.74 -3.21
CA GLU A 17 -9.45 13.78 -4.14
C GLU A 17 -8.43 12.78 -4.69
N GLU A 18 -7.24 13.25 -5.08
CA GLU A 18 -6.15 12.38 -5.56
C GLU A 18 -5.73 11.31 -4.52
N HIS A 19 -5.82 11.61 -3.22
CA HIS A 19 -5.55 10.63 -2.16
C HIS A 19 -6.65 9.55 -2.08
N HIS A 20 -7.89 9.92 -2.37
CA HIS A 20 -9.01 8.98 -2.43
C HIS A 20 -8.97 8.13 -3.71
N GLU A 21 -8.57 8.71 -4.84
CA GLU A 21 -8.32 7.98 -6.08
C GLU A 21 -7.19 6.96 -5.91
N TRP A 22 -6.06 7.40 -5.33
CA TRP A 22 -4.95 6.51 -4.97
C TRP A 22 -5.40 5.36 -4.08
N ARG A 23 -6.17 5.65 -3.02
CA ARG A 23 -6.74 4.62 -2.14
C ARG A 23 -7.57 3.60 -2.92
N ALA A 24 -8.46 4.06 -3.79
CA ALA A 24 -9.33 3.19 -4.56
C ALA A 24 -8.54 2.31 -5.54
N GLN A 25 -7.48 2.84 -6.15
CA GLN A 25 -6.57 2.08 -7.01
C GLN A 25 -5.80 1.02 -6.22
N LEU A 26 -5.16 1.41 -5.12
CA LEU A 26 -4.38 0.51 -4.29
C LEU A 26 -5.25 -0.61 -3.69
N ARG A 27 -6.47 -0.27 -3.24
CA ARG A 27 -7.43 -1.25 -2.74
C ARG A 27 -7.79 -2.30 -3.78
N LYS A 28 -8.05 -1.91 -5.03
CA LYS A 28 -8.33 -2.86 -6.12
C LYS A 28 -7.17 -3.83 -6.32
N PHE A 29 -5.93 -3.34 -6.28
CA PHE A 29 -4.74 -4.18 -6.36
C PHE A 29 -4.67 -5.16 -5.18
N ILE A 30 -4.82 -4.67 -3.95
CA ILE A 30 -4.79 -5.51 -2.75
C ILE A 30 -5.89 -6.56 -2.78
N ASP A 31 -7.12 -6.20 -3.13
CA ASP A 31 -8.27 -7.10 -3.16
C ASP A 31 -8.13 -8.19 -4.24
N ALA A 32 -7.48 -7.87 -5.37
CA ALA A 32 -7.31 -8.81 -6.47
C ALA A 32 -6.07 -9.70 -6.32
N GLU A 33 -4.94 -9.15 -5.86
CA GLU A 33 -3.63 -9.80 -5.94
C GLU A 33 -3.10 -10.29 -4.58
N ILE A 34 -3.63 -9.77 -3.47
CA ILE A 34 -3.10 -10.04 -2.12
C ILE A 34 -4.13 -10.75 -1.25
N MET A 35 -5.32 -10.16 -1.07
CA MET A 35 -6.36 -10.67 -0.18
C MET A 35 -6.72 -12.15 -0.40
N PRO A 36 -6.82 -12.66 -1.65
CA PRO A 36 -7.17 -14.07 -1.87
C PRO A 36 -6.11 -15.07 -1.38
N HIS A 37 -4.89 -14.60 -1.08
CA HIS A 37 -3.73 -15.43 -0.77
C HIS A 37 -3.07 -15.10 0.57
N ALA A 38 -3.51 -14.03 1.24
CA ALA A 38 -2.83 -13.47 2.40
C ALA A 38 -2.67 -14.49 3.55
N ASP A 39 -3.75 -15.19 3.90
CA ASP A 39 -3.76 -16.19 4.98
C ASP A 39 -2.83 -17.38 4.66
N ASP A 40 -2.86 -17.86 3.41
CA ASP A 40 -2.00 -18.97 2.96
C ASP A 40 -0.51 -18.58 3.00
N TRP A 41 -0.19 -17.35 2.62
CA TRP A 41 1.18 -16.83 2.67
C TRP A 41 1.67 -16.60 4.09
N ASP A 42 0.79 -16.17 5.01
CA ASP A 42 1.12 -16.01 6.42
C ASP A 42 1.44 -17.35 7.07
N GLU A 43 0.57 -18.35 6.90
CA GLU A 43 0.78 -19.71 7.42
C GLU A 43 2.04 -20.37 6.82
N ALA A 44 2.29 -20.15 5.52
CA ALA A 44 3.48 -20.67 4.86
C ALA A 44 4.77 -19.92 5.22
N GLY A 45 4.68 -18.72 5.81
CA GLY A 45 5.82 -17.83 6.04
C GLY A 45 6.54 -17.40 4.75
N HIS A 46 5.83 -17.40 3.61
CA HIS A 46 6.41 -17.14 2.29
C HIS A 46 5.47 -16.35 1.39
N ILE A 47 6.01 -15.31 0.75
CA ILE A 47 5.31 -14.46 -0.21
C ILE A 47 5.94 -14.66 -1.59
N PRO A 48 5.15 -14.85 -2.66
CA PRO A 48 5.67 -15.06 -4.01
C PRO A 48 6.44 -13.83 -4.52
N ILE A 49 7.62 -14.06 -5.13
CA ILE A 49 8.51 -13.01 -5.63
C ILE A 49 7.87 -12.16 -6.74
N GLU A 50 6.88 -12.72 -7.43
CA GLU A 50 6.10 -12.07 -8.48
C GLU A 50 5.24 -10.92 -7.94
N LEU A 51 5.04 -10.81 -6.62
CA LEU A 51 4.27 -9.71 -6.02
C LEU A 51 4.98 -8.36 -6.16
N TRP A 52 6.32 -8.31 -6.09
CA TRP A 52 7.10 -7.06 -6.18
C TRP A 52 6.94 -6.31 -7.50
N PRO A 53 7.11 -6.93 -8.69
CA PRO A 53 6.88 -6.22 -9.95
C PRO A 53 5.43 -5.76 -10.10
N LYS A 54 4.44 -6.49 -9.56
CA LYS A 54 3.03 -6.04 -9.56
C LYS A 54 2.83 -4.82 -8.65
N ALA A 55 3.41 -4.84 -7.45
CA ALA A 55 3.39 -3.72 -6.51
C ALA A 55 4.08 -2.47 -7.11
N ALA A 56 5.21 -2.64 -7.79
CA ALA A 56 5.88 -1.56 -8.51
C ALA A 56 4.99 -0.99 -9.63
N ALA A 57 4.35 -1.85 -10.42
CA ALA A 57 3.51 -1.44 -11.56
C ALA A 57 2.29 -0.60 -11.14
N VAL A 58 1.77 -0.81 -9.92
CA VAL A 58 0.67 0.02 -9.39
C VAL A 58 1.16 1.29 -8.69
N GLY A 59 2.48 1.53 -8.64
CA GLY A 59 3.07 2.72 -8.02
C GLY A 59 3.20 2.65 -6.50
N LEU A 60 3.07 1.45 -5.90
CA LEU A 60 3.26 1.29 -4.45
C LEU A 60 4.75 1.41 -4.06
N LEU A 61 5.66 0.92 -4.91
CA LEU A 61 7.10 1.00 -4.70
C LEU A 61 7.66 2.26 -5.37
N GLY A 62 8.66 2.90 -4.76
CA GLY A 62 9.29 4.11 -5.32
C GLY A 62 8.50 5.40 -5.13
N MET A 63 7.40 5.37 -4.38
CA MET A 63 6.57 6.54 -4.05
C MET A 63 7.38 7.61 -3.31
N GLY A 64 7.41 8.83 -3.85
CA GLY A 64 8.13 9.98 -3.29
C GLY A 64 9.60 10.05 -3.68
N TYR A 65 10.12 9.05 -4.39
CA TYR A 65 11.51 9.03 -4.85
C TYR A 65 11.67 9.72 -6.22
N PRO A 66 12.85 10.30 -6.52
CA PRO A 66 13.12 10.91 -7.82
C PRO A 66 13.00 9.92 -8.99
N GLU A 67 12.48 10.41 -10.12
CA GLU A 67 12.31 9.62 -11.36
C GLU A 67 13.63 9.08 -11.92
N GLU A 68 14.76 9.77 -11.69
CA GLU A 68 16.09 9.31 -12.13
C GLU A 68 16.50 7.96 -11.51
N PHE A 69 15.88 7.59 -10.39
CA PHE A 69 16.07 6.29 -9.71
C PHE A 69 14.88 5.34 -9.92
N GLY A 70 13.94 5.68 -10.81
CA GLY A 70 12.71 4.92 -11.05
C GLY A 70 11.58 5.18 -10.05
N GLY A 71 11.66 6.29 -9.30
CA GLY A 71 10.62 6.69 -8.35
C GLY A 71 9.47 7.51 -8.99
N LEU A 72 8.47 7.83 -8.16
CA LEU A 72 7.31 8.64 -8.50
C LEU A 72 7.29 9.87 -7.59
N SER A 73 7.67 11.03 -8.08
CA SER A 73 7.76 12.26 -7.27
C SER A 73 6.69 13.29 -7.58
N GLU A 74 6.21 13.38 -8.83
CA GLU A 74 5.17 14.34 -9.20
C GLU A 74 3.82 13.96 -8.58
N GLY A 75 3.16 14.91 -7.92
CA GLY A 75 1.85 14.70 -7.30
C GLY A 75 1.86 13.82 -6.04
N ILE A 76 3.01 13.29 -5.64
CA ILE A 76 3.12 12.45 -4.45
C ILE A 76 3.51 13.30 -3.23
N ASP A 77 2.67 13.22 -2.19
CA ASP A 77 2.93 13.81 -0.87
C ASP A 77 2.89 12.75 0.24
N SER A 78 3.09 13.18 1.50
CA SER A 78 3.10 12.26 2.64
C SER A 78 1.77 11.53 2.85
N TRP A 79 0.65 12.09 2.41
CA TRP A 79 -0.68 11.46 2.57
C TRP A 79 -0.86 10.25 1.67
N HIS A 80 -0.20 10.20 0.52
CA HIS A 80 -0.16 9.00 -0.32
C HIS A 80 0.49 7.82 0.43
N GLY A 81 1.57 8.10 1.16
CA GLY A 81 2.25 7.13 2.02
C GLY A 81 1.36 6.67 3.19
N TRP A 82 0.66 7.58 3.85
CA TRP A 82 -0.30 7.22 4.92
C TRP A 82 -1.45 6.36 4.41
N VAL A 83 -2.02 6.70 3.25
CA VAL A 83 -3.05 5.89 2.58
C VAL A 83 -2.52 4.49 2.26
N ALA A 84 -1.28 4.38 1.75
CA ALA A 84 -0.67 3.09 1.46
C ALA A 84 -0.49 2.23 2.71
N ASN A 85 -0.05 2.83 3.82
CA ASN A 85 0.08 2.14 5.10
C ASN A 85 -1.27 1.65 5.63
N GLU A 86 -2.32 2.46 5.55
CA GLU A 86 -3.67 2.07 5.96
C GLU A 86 -4.19 0.88 5.14
N GLU A 87 -4.12 0.94 3.81
CA GLU A 87 -4.65 -0.13 2.97
C GLU A 87 -3.84 -1.44 3.12
N LEU A 88 -2.52 -1.36 3.32
CA LEU A 88 -1.70 -2.54 3.64
C LEU A 88 -2.04 -3.11 5.02
N ALA A 89 -2.31 -2.26 6.03
CA ALA A 89 -2.74 -2.71 7.35
C ALA A 89 -4.11 -3.43 7.30
N ARG A 90 -4.98 -3.05 6.35
CA ARG A 90 -6.29 -3.69 6.13
C ARG A 90 -6.20 -5.18 5.80
N VAL A 91 -5.05 -5.65 5.30
CA VAL A 91 -4.83 -7.06 4.95
C VAL A 91 -4.82 -7.95 6.19
N GLY A 92 -4.41 -7.42 7.35
CA GLY A 92 -4.33 -8.19 8.60
C GLY A 92 -3.11 -9.11 8.71
N VAL A 93 -2.32 -9.25 7.63
CA VAL A 93 -1.09 -10.05 7.58
C VAL A 93 0.13 -9.12 7.54
N GLY A 94 0.75 -8.91 8.70
CA GLY A 94 1.84 -7.94 8.86
C GLY A 94 3.11 -8.29 8.07
N GLY A 95 3.32 -9.57 7.74
CA GLY A 95 4.46 -10.03 6.92
C GLY A 95 4.47 -9.42 5.51
N ILE A 96 3.29 -9.15 4.93
CA ILE A 96 3.17 -8.59 3.59
C ILE A 96 3.61 -7.13 3.55
N SER A 97 3.10 -6.29 4.47
CA SER A 97 3.50 -4.90 4.56
C SER A 97 4.99 -4.77 4.92
N ALA A 98 5.47 -5.59 5.87
CA ALA A 98 6.87 -5.60 6.25
C ALA A 98 7.77 -5.95 5.05
N SER A 99 7.42 -6.98 4.27
CA SER A 99 8.25 -7.45 3.15
C SER A 99 8.23 -6.48 1.97
N LEU A 100 7.07 -5.92 1.60
CA LEU A 100 6.97 -4.97 0.51
C LEU A 100 7.62 -3.63 0.86
N MET A 101 7.46 -3.15 2.10
CA MET A 101 7.87 -1.79 2.48
C MET A 101 9.22 -1.69 3.19
N VAL A 102 9.92 -2.80 3.47
CA VAL A 102 11.23 -2.79 4.16
C VAL A 102 12.27 -1.86 3.50
N HIS A 103 12.22 -1.71 2.19
CA HIS A 103 13.11 -0.82 1.44
C HIS A 103 13.01 0.64 1.92
N GLY A 104 11.83 1.09 2.34
CA GLY A 104 11.62 2.45 2.87
C GLY A 104 12.27 2.70 4.24
N ILE A 105 12.79 1.67 4.92
CA ILE A 105 13.59 1.85 6.16
C ILE A 105 15.04 2.18 5.80
N GLY A 106 15.56 1.56 4.74
CA GLY A 106 16.98 1.66 4.36
C GLY A 106 17.28 2.77 3.37
N LEU A 107 16.26 3.27 2.66
CA LEU A 107 16.38 4.36 1.71
C LEU A 107 16.12 5.70 2.42
N PRO A 108 16.88 6.77 2.08
CA PRO A 108 16.74 8.08 2.69
C PRO A 108 15.40 8.75 2.39
#